data_AF-A0A2K4MT95-F1
#
_entry.id   AF-A0A2K4MT95-F1
#
_cell.length_a   1.000
_cell.length_b   1.000
_cell.length_c   1.000
_cell.angle_alpha   90.00
_cell.angle_beta   90.00
_cell.angle_gamma   90.00
#
_symmetry.space_group_name_H-M   'P 1'
#
loop_
_entity.id
_entity.type
_entity.pdbx_description
1 polymer ?
#
loop_
_entity_poly.entity_id
_entity_poly.type
_entity_poly.pdbx_seq_one_letter_code
_entity_poly.pdbx_strand_id
1 'polypeptide(L)'
;MAALSIESLLRSGPASASELQTRLGISQPTLSRAMKARLGLTIVRVGRTRQARYYGIRPVADQSQFPIYRVTPEGTVQPVGILYPVHGGFVVDREDGDPSVYAGLPWWLNDMRPQGFLGRAWARRNAGSLGLSADLLTWDDDAVLIALASGEHDMPGNLLVGDNSRAEWLACRPEDVPATERAARYPLLAMQATAGEAPGSSAAGEQPKFTAVVDGQSVIVKFSAAQDNAVSERWRNLLAAEHIALTLLNRSGLAAAESAVLDAGGQRFLQVTRFDRTPQGGRHGLVSLATLDAEFVGMGNGTWPEVTLALTRAVSPRSKQHIITAEAHQQACALFAFGRLIGNTDMHLGNIACFHEGPLPLSLAPIYDMLPMALSPQPGGAFQNELPPFRLTALPHADVWSAMVPLAREFWDLVEKDERVTPPFAQIARRQQAWLDEAERQIKRLG
;
A
#
# COMPACT_ATOMS: atom_id res chain seq x y z
N MET A 1 -19.14 -0.72 -47.37
CA MET A 1 -18.60 -1.48 -46.21
C MET A 1 -17.15 -1.06 -46.04
N ALA A 2 -16.78 -0.46 -44.90
CA ALA A 2 -15.38 -0.19 -44.61
C ALA A 2 -14.62 -1.52 -44.62
N ALA A 3 -13.45 -1.57 -45.28
CA ALA A 3 -12.61 -2.77 -45.26
C ALA A 3 -12.28 -3.10 -43.80
N LEU A 4 -12.58 -4.33 -43.37
CA LEU A 4 -12.22 -4.82 -42.03
C LEU A 4 -10.70 -4.73 -41.87
N SER A 5 -10.24 -3.95 -40.89
CA SER A 5 -8.82 -3.88 -40.52
C SER A 5 -8.51 -4.81 -39.37
N ILE A 6 -7.22 -5.13 -39.18
CA ILE A 6 -6.74 -5.92 -38.03
C ILE A 6 -7.14 -5.24 -36.72
N GLU A 7 -6.96 -3.93 -36.63
CA GLU A 7 -7.29 -3.12 -35.46
C GLU A 7 -8.79 -3.16 -35.15
N SER A 8 -9.64 -3.04 -36.19
CA SER A 8 -11.10 -3.13 -36.01
C SER A 8 -11.53 -4.48 -35.48
N LEU A 9 -10.88 -5.57 -35.90
CA LEU A 9 -11.17 -6.90 -35.38
C LEU A 9 -10.72 -7.05 -33.92
N LEU A 10 -9.53 -6.55 -33.58
CA LEU A 10 -8.95 -6.67 -32.24
C LEU A 10 -9.62 -5.76 -31.20
N ARG A 11 -10.37 -4.73 -31.61
CA ARG A 11 -11.28 -3.97 -30.72
C ARG A 11 -12.34 -4.85 -30.06
N SER A 12 -12.77 -5.91 -30.74
CA SER A 12 -13.78 -6.85 -30.21
C SER A 12 -13.19 -7.92 -29.27
N GLY A 13 -11.87 -7.94 -29.09
CA GLY A 13 -11.17 -8.89 -28.23
C GLY A 13 -9.95 -9.53 -28.91
N PRO A 14 -9.15 -10.31 -28.16
CA PRO A 14 -7.96 -10.94 -28.68
C PRO A 14 -8.27 -12.03 -29.71
N ALA A 15 -7.43 -12.15 -30.73
CA ALA A 15 -7.58 -13.13 -31.81
C ALA A 15 -6.27 -13.85 -32.14
N SER A 16 -6.36 -15.09 -32.59
CA SER A 16 -5.26 -15.86 -33.17
C SER A 16 -4.97 -15.44 -34.61
N ALA A 17 -3.79 -15.79 -35.11
CA ALA A 17 -3.44 -15.57 -36.52
C ALA A 17 -4.40 -16.28 -37.49
N SER A 18 -4.95 -17.44 -37.10
CA SER A 18 -5.90 -18.18 -37.94
C SER A 18 -7.23 -17.45 -38.05
N GLU A 19 -7.77 -16.97 -36.93
CA GLU A 19 -9.03 -16.22 -36.90
C GLU A 19 -8.92 -14.92 -37.71
N LEU A 20 -7.78 -14.21 -37.59
CA LEU A 20 -7.53 -13.00 -38.37
C LEU A 20 -7.44 -13.29 -39.88
N GLN A 21 -6.77 -14.37 -40.30
CA GLN A 21 -6.73 -14.78 -41.71
C GLN A 21 -8.13 -15.06 -42.26
N THR A 22 -8.93 -15.86 -41.53
CA THR A 22 -10.28 -16.23 -41.94
C THR A 22 -11.19 -15.00 -42.06
N ARG A 23 -11.15 -14.10 -41.07
CA ARG A 23 -12.01 -12.90 -41.06
C ARG A 23 -11.62 -11.85 -42.11
N LEU A 24 -10.32 -11.74 -42.42
CA LEU A 24 -9.80 -10.76 -43.39
C LEU A 24 -9.75 -11.32 -44.82
N GLY A 25 -9.86 -12.64 -45.01
CA GLY A 25 -9.73 -13.29 -46.31
C GLY A 25 -8.33 -13.19 -46.91
N ILE A 26 -7.29 -13.08 -46.08
CA ILE A 26 -5.89 -12.92 -46.52
C ILE A 26 -5.03 -14.14 -46.21
N SER A 27 -3.99 -14.35 -47.01
CA SER A 27 -3.03 -15.43 -46.79
C SER A 27 -2.12 -15.19 -45.59
N GLN A 28 -1.56 -16.26 -45.02
CA GLN A 28 -0.63 -16.20 -43.89
C GLN A 28 0.57 -15.26 -44.12
N PRO A 29 1.25 -15.26 -45.30
CA PRO A 29 2.38 -14.35 -45.53
C PRO A 29 1.97 -12.87 -45.52
N THR A 30 0.77 -12.57 -46.03
CA THR A 30 0.22 -11.21 -46.03
C THR A 30 -0.11 -10.76 -44.62
N LEU A 31 -0.77 -11.61 -43.82
CA LEU A 31 -1.02 -11.30 -42.41
C LEU A 31 0.29 -11.10 -41.64
N SER A 32 1.26 -12.01 -41.80
CA SER A 32 2.54 -11.94 -41.09
C SER A 32 3.27 -10.60 -41.31
N ARG A 33 3.33 -10.13 -42.57
CA ARG A 33 3.90 -8.81 -42.90
C ARG A 33 3.10 -7.67 -42.27
N ALA A 34 1.77 -7.73 -42.34
CA ALA A 34 0.90 -6.71 -41.77
C ALA A 34 1.04 -6.62 -40.24
N MET A 35 1.14 -7.76 -39.56
CA MET A 35 1.33 -7.83 -38.11
C MET A 35 2.73 -7.34 -37.71
N LYS A 36 3.78 -7.74 -38.44
CA LYS A 36 5.16 -7.32 -38.16
C LYS A 36 5.32 -5.79 -38.16
N ALA A 37 4.64 -5.09 -39.07
CA ALA A 37 4.65 -3.63 -39.12
C ALA A 37 3.89 -2.93 -37.98
N ARG A 38 3.13 -3.68 -37.16
CA ARG A 38 2.23 -3.16 -36.12
C ARG A 38 2.61 -3.58 -34.70
N LEU A 39 3.43 -4.61 -34.56
CA LEU A 39 3.86 -5.14 -33.25
C LEU A 39 4.53 -4.05 -32.41
N GLY A 40 4.06 -3.89 -31.17
CA GLY A 40 4.52 -2.86 -30.23
C GLY A 40 3.97 -1.46 -30.51
N LEU A 41 3.24 -1.25 -31.61
CA LEU A 41 2.68 0.06 -31.98
C LEU A 41 1.16 0.08 -31.84
N THR A 42 0.47 -0.83 -32.52
CA THR A 42 -1.00 -0.95 -32.49
C THR A 42 -1.48 -2.33 -32.05
N ILE A 43 -0.58 -3.30 -31.95
CA ILE A 43 -0.87 -4.65 -31.48
C ILE A 43 0.25 -5.19 -30.59
N VAL A 44 -0.11 -6.06 -29.65
CA VAL A 44 0.85 -6.85 -28.86
C VAL A 44 0.53 -8.33 -29.00
N ARG A 45 1.56 -9.18 -29.06
CA ARG A 45 1.44 -10.63 -29.19
C ARG A 45 1.72 -11.28 -27.84
N VAL A 46 0.85 -12.19 -27.42
CA VAL A 46 0.99 -12.99 -26.21
C VAL A 46 1.17 -14.46 -26.60
N GLY A 47 2.24 -15.09 -26.14
CA GLY A 47 2.60 -16.49 -26.40
C GLY A 47 3.47 -16.71 -27.65
N ARG A 48 4.38 -17.68 -27.55
CA ARG A 48 5.38 -17.99 -28.61
C ARG A 48 4.94 -19.07 -29.61
N THR A 49 3.91 -19.85 -29.32
CA THR A 49 3.49 -21.02 -30.11
C THR A 49 2.32 -20.73 -31.07
N ARG A 50 1.74 -21.77 -31.67
CA ARG A 50 0.54 -21.70 -32.53
C ARG A 50 -0.72 -21.21 -31.78
N GLN A 51 -0.70 -21.22 -30.44
CA GLN A 51 -1.77 -20.67 -29.59
C GLN A 51 -1.58 -19.18 -29.27
N ALA A 52 -0.60 -18.52 -29.91
CA ALA A 52 -0.38 -17.10 -29.71
C ALA A 52 -1.64 -16.28 -30.03
N ARG A 53 -1.94 -15.33 -29.15
CA ARG A 53 -3.03 -14.38 -29.30
C ARG A 53 -2.48 -12.97 -29.51
N TYR A 54 -3.19 -12.21 -30.32
CA TYR A 54 -2.88 -10.81 -30.59
C TYR A 54 -3.94 -9.94 -29.93
N TYR A 55 -3.50 -8.87 -29.31
CA TYR A 55 -4.32 -7.90 -28.62
C TYR A 55 -4.15 -6.55 -29.32
N GLY A 56 -5.25 -5.82 -29.50
CA GLY A 56 -5.21 -4.46 -30.02
C GLY A 56 -4.86 -3.49 -28.91
N ILE A 57 -3.81 -2.70 -29.11
CA ILE A 57 -3.40 -1.65 -28.18
C ILE A 57 -4.40 -0.50 -28.28
N ARG A 58 -4.82 0.02 -27.12
CA ARG A 58 -5.62 1.24 -27.02
C ARG A 58 -4.77 2.33 -26.38
N PRO A 59 -4.70 3.54 -26.96
CA PRO A 59 -3.99 4.64 -26.31
C PRO A 59 -4.68 5.07 -25.01
N VAL A 60 -3.87 5.45 -24.02
CA VAL A 60 -4.30 6.11 -22.77
C VAL A 60 -3.52 7.41 -22.66
N ALA A 61 -4.22 8.55 -22.64
CA ALA A 61 -3.61 9.89 -22.73
C ALA A 61 -2.54 9.99 -23.84
N ASP A 62 -2.92 9.60 -25.06
CA ASP A 62 -2.07 9.57 -26.26
C ASP A 62 -0.82 8.68 -26.19
N GLN A 63 -0.69 7.86 -25.14
CA GLN A 63 0.40 6.89 -24.98
C GLN A 63 -0.10 5.47 -25.24
N SER A 64 0.60 4.75 -26.11
CA SER A 64 0.31 3.34 -26.45
C SER A 64 1.06 2.33 -25.59
N GLN A 65 2.08 2.79 -24.85
CA GLN A 65 2.93 1.94 -24.04
C GLN A 65 3.50 2.71 -22.84
N PHE A 66 3.71 2.02 -21.74
CA PHE A 66 4.21 2.56 -20.50
C PHE A 66 5.37 1.67 -20.02
N PRO A 67 6.63 2.09 -20.22
CA PRO A 67 7.77 1.39 -19.64
C PRO A 67 7.65 1.32 -18.13
N ILE A 68 8.03 0.18 -17.54
CA ILE A 68 8.07 0.00 -16.10
C ILE A 68 9.52 -0.20 -15.70
N TYR A 69 9.92 0.57 -14.69
CA TYR A 69 11.25 0.50 -14.11
C TYR A 69 11.16 0.06 -12.65
N ARG A 70 12.24 -0.53 -12.17
CA ARG A 70 12.49 -0.85 -10.77
C ARG A 70 13.68 -0.06 -10.27
N VAL A 71 13.52 0.59 -9.12
CA VAL A 71 14.65 1.10 -8.34
C VAL A 71 15.14 -0.04 -7.44
N THR A 72 16.41 -0.41 -7.55
CA THR A 72 17.00 -1.50 -6.75
C THR A 72 17.30 -1.04 -5.32
N PRO A 73 17.56 -1.96 -4.37
CA PRO A 73 18.02 -1.60 -3.03
C PRO A 73 19.31 -0.75 -3.02
N GLU A 74 20.13 -0.85 -4.07
CA GLU A 74 21.36 -0.08 -4.26
C GLU A 74 21.14 1.31 -4.88
N GLY A 75 19.91 1.69 -5.20
CA GLY A 75 19.61 3.00 -5.79
C GLY A 75 19.86 3.09 -7.29
N THR A 76 19.80 1.96 -8.01
CA THR A 76 19.93 1.93 -9.48
C THR A 76 18.59 1.67 -10.15
N VAL A 77 18.40 2.15 -11.38
CA VAL A 77 17.16 1.95 -12.15
C VAL A 77 17.36 0.82 -13.15
N GLN A 78 16.46 -0.16 -13.13
CA GLN A 78 16.46 -1.31 -14.04
C GLN A 78 15.13 -1.40 -14.78
N PRO A 79 15.11 -1.72 -16.09
CA PRO A 79 13.88 -2.01 -16.81
C PRO A 79 13.24 -3.31 -16.29
N VAL A 80 11.92 -3.32 -16.14
CA VAL A 80 11.13 -4.50 -15.78
C VAL A 80 10.36 -5.03 -16.99
N GLY A 81 9.87 -4.13 -17.83
CA GLY A 81 9.06 -4.47 -19.00
C GLY A 81 8.27 -3.29 -19.51
N ILE A 82 7.36 -3.55 -20.45
CA ILE A 82 6.47 -2.57 -21.05
C ILE A 82 5.02 -2.97 -20.77
N LEU A 83 4.25 -2.05 -20.20
CA LEU A 83 2.81 -2.17 -20.02
C LEU A 83 2.09 -1.56 -21.23
N TYR A 84 1.28 -2.37 -21.89
CA TYR A 84 0.41 -1.97 -22.99
C TYR A 84 -1.04 -1.98 -22.52
N PRO A 85 -1.75 -0.84 -22.53
CA PRO A 85 -3.20 -0.85 -22.43
C PRO A 85 -3.77 -1.48 -23.69
N VAL A 86 -4.64 -2.48 -23.53
CA VAL A 86 -5.27 -3.19 -24.64
C VAL A 86 -6.79 -3.17 -24.51
N HIS A 87 -7.50 -3.44 -25.60
CA HIS A 87 -8.93 -3.64 -25.52
C HIS A 87 -9.26 -4.83 -24.63
N GLY A 88 -9.95 -4.57 -23.50
CA GLY A 88 -10.32 -5.58 -22.52
C GLY A 88 -9.31 -5.82 -21.39
N GLY A 89 -8.30 -4.96 -21.23
CA GLY A 89 -7.39 -5.01 -20.08
C GLY A 89 -6.00 -4.46 -20.37
N PHE A 90 -4.97 -5.15 -19.87
CA PHE A 90 -3.56 -4.77 -20.01
C PHE A 90 -2.68 -5.97 -20.36
N VAL A 91 -1.60 -5.72 -21.09
CA VAL A 91 -0.55 -6.70 -21.35
C VAL A 91 0.77 -6.16 -20.84
N VAL A 92 1.48 -6.95 -20.04
CA VAL A 92 2.84 -6.64 -19.61
C VAL A 92 3.80 -7.54 -20.35
N ASP A 93 4.62 -6.95 -21.21
CA ASP A 93 5.72 -7.62 -21.91
C ASP A 93 6.99 -7.45 -21.07
N ARG A 94 7.55 -8.56 -20.59
CA ARG A 94 8.78 -8.56 -19.79
C ARG A 94 9.87 -9.28 -20.58
N GLU A 95 11.11 -8.85 -20.39
CA GLU A 95 12.26 -9.52 -21.02
C GLU A 95 12.38 -10.99 -20.56
N ASP A 96 11.96 -11.29 -19.33
CA ASP A 96 12.03 -12.59 -18.67
C ASP A 96 10.74 -13.42 -18.80
N GLY A 97 10.31 -13.68 -20.04
CA GLY A 97 9.31 -14.72 -20.30
C GLY A 97 8.31 -14.40 -21.40
N ASP A 98 7.12 -14.96 -21.26
CA ASP A 98 5.98 -14.63 -22.12
C ASP A 98 5.19 -13.45 -21.51
N PRO A 99 4.62 -12.57 -22.36
CA PRO A 99 3.79 -11.48 -21.89
C PRO A 99 2.63 -11.97 -21.02
N SER A 100 2.30 -11.20 -19.99
CA SER A 100 1.22 -11.50 -19.06
C SER A 100 0.01 -10.61 -19.33
N VAL A 101 -1.19 -11.19 -19.27
CA VAL A 101 -2.45 -10.48 -19.52
C VAL A 101 -3.14 -10.25 -18.18
N TYR A 102 -3.65 -9.04 -17.98
CA TYR A 102 -4.40 -8.63 -16.80
C TYR A 102 -5.74 -8.03 -17.21
N ALA A 103 -6.81 -8.34 -16.48
CA ALA A 103 -8.13 -7.78 -16.76
C ALA A 103 -8.21 -6.28 -16.40
N GLY A 104 -7.52 -5.88 -15.33
CA GLY A 104 -7.27 -4.50 -14.94
C GLY A 104 -5.76 -4.22 -14.82
N LEU A 105 -5.38 -3.15 -14.14
CA LEU A 105 -3.98 -2.89 -13.84
C LEU A 105 -3.33 -4.10 -13.14
N PRO A 106 -2.06 -4.43 -13.47
CA PRO A 106 -1.35 -5.50 -12.79
C PRO A 106 -1.42 -5.35 -11.27
N TRP A 107 -1.75 -6.43 -10.56
CA TRP A 107 -2.00 -6.39 -9.11
C TRP A 107 -0.85 -5.76 -8.32
N TRP A 108 0.40 -5.97 -8.72
CA TRP A 108 1.61 -5.41 -8.10
C TRP A 108 1.78 -3.89 -8.31
N LEU A 109 0.86 -3.23 -9.02
CA LEU A 109 0.72 -1.76 -9.08
C LEU A 109 -0.43 -1.23 -8.21
N ASN A 110 -1.28 -2.08 -7.63
CA ASN A 110 -2.49 -1.62 -6.94
C ASN A 110 -2.19 -0.74 -5.72
N ASP A 111 -1.17 -1.08 -4.94
CA ASP A 111 -0.79 -0.30 -3.76
C ASP A 111 -0.13 1.05 -4.13
N MET A 112 0.26 1.23 -5.39
CA MET A 112 0.75 2.50 -5.91
C MET A 112 -0.40 3.42 -6.37
N ARG A 113 -1.67 3.03 -6.24
CA ARG A 113 -2.79 3.94 -6.55
C ARG A 113 -2.75 5.14 -5.61
N PRO A 114 -2.91 6.39 -6.12
CA PRO A 114 -3.14 7.53 -5.25
C PRO A 114 -4.37 7.29 -4.38
N GLN A 115 -4.19 7.29 -3.06
CA GLN A 115 -5.25 7.03 -2.09
C GLN A 115 -5.00 7.76 -0.77
N GLY A 116 -6.04 7.83 0.05
CA GLY A 116 -6.00 8.47 1.36
C GLY A 116 -5.56 9.93 1.33
N PHE A 117 -5.01 10.41 2.44
CA PHE A 117 -4.58 11.80 2.64
C PHE A 117 -3.60 12.27 1.56
N LEU A 118 -2.51 11.53 1.34
CA LEU A 118 -1.46 11.90 0.38
C LEU A 118 -1.97 11.86 -1.06
N GLY A 119 -2.74 10.84 -1.43
CA GLY A 119 -3.33 10.72 -2.76
C GLY A 119 -4.31 11.85 -3.06
N ARG A 120 -5.17 12.23 -2.11
CA ARG A 120 -6.10 13.36 -2.29
C ARG A 120 -5.35 14.68 -2.41
N ALA A 121 -4.32 14.89 -1.59
CA ALA A 121 -3.47 16.07 -1.68
C ALA A 121 -2.78 16.15 -3.05
N TRP A 122 -2.31 15.01 -3.57
CA TRP A 122 -1.75 14.90 -4.92
C TRP A 122 -2.79 15.23 -6.00
N ALA A 123 -3.98 14.63 -5.95
CA ALA A 123 -5.02 14.82 -6.95
C ALA A 123 -5.48 16.29 -7.02
N ARG A 124 -5.64 16.96 -5.88
CA ARG A 124 -5.97 18.39 -5.83
C ARG A 124 -4.93 19.26 -6.55
N ARG A 125 -3.65 18.92 -6.47
CA ARG A 125 -2.56 19.68 -7.10
C ARG A 125 -2.40 19.38 -8.59
N ASN A 126 -2.56 18.10 -8.97
CA ASN A 126 -2.09 17.61 -10.27
C ASN A 126 -3.20 17.10 -11.22
N ALA A 127 -4.37 16.69 -10.70
CA ALA A 127 -5.38 16.00 -11.52
C ALA A 127 -5.90 16.88 -12.66
N GLY A 128 -6.14 18.17 -12.39
CA GLY A 128 -6.67 19.11 -13.39
C GLY A 128 -5.77 19.28 -14.62
N SER A 129 -4.45 19.39 -14.42
CA SER A 129 -3.50 19.48 -15.55
C SER A 129 -3.37 18.19 -16.36
N LEU A 130 -3.81 17.06 -15.80
CA LEU A 130 -3.79 15.75 -16.45
C LEU A 130 -5.16 15.37 -17.05
N GLY A 131 -6.15 16.26 -16.97
CA GLY A 131 -7.52 15.97 -17.42
C GLY A 131 -8.25 14.94 -16.55
N LEU A 132 -7.81 14.74 -15.31
CA LEU A 132 -8.38 13.81 -14.35
C LEU A 132 -9.30 14.50 -13.34
N SER A 133 -10.24 13.74 -12.77
CA SER A 133 -11.07 14.19 -11.66
C SER A 133 -10.23 14.40 -10.40
N ALA A 134 -10.56 15.42 -9.60
CA ALA A 134 -9.97 15.57 -8.26
C ALA A 134 -10.53 14.55 -7.24
N ASP A 135 -11.65 13.90 -7.56
CA ASP A 135 -12.24 12.84 -6.74
C ASP A 135 -11.68 11.47 -7.15
N LEU A 136 -10.80 10.94 -6.32
CA LEU A 136 -10.16 9.64 -6.51
C LEU A 136 -11.15 8.47 -6.58
N LEU A 137 -12.35 8.59 -6.01
CA LEU A 137 -13.36 7.52 -6.04
C LEU A 137 -13.92 7.30 -7.45
N THR A 138 -13.74 8.27 -8.34
CA THR A 138 -14.19 8.20 -9.74
C THR A 138 -13.13 7.63 -10.68
N TRP A 139 -11.92 7.37 -10.17
CA TRP A 139 -10.80 6.93 -11.00
C TRP A 139 -10.92 5.46 -11.38
N ASP A 140 -10.76 5.21 -12.68
CA ASP A 140 -10.54 3.88 -13.21
C ASP A 140 -9.03 3.58 -13.36
N ASP A 141 -8.73 2.42 -13.92
CA ASP A 141 -7.37 1.96 -14.17
C ASP A 141 -6.58 2.87 -15.13
N ASP A 142 -7.26 3.54 -16.07
CA ASP A 142 -6.61 4.47 -17.00
C ASP A 142 -6.22 5.76 -16.27
N ALA A 143 -7.12 6.32 -15.45
CA ALA A 143 -6.82 7.49 -14.63
C ALA A 143 -5.63 7.23 -13.69
N VAL A 144 -5.59 6.05 -13.06
CA VAL A 144 -4.45 5.63 -12.24
C VAL A 144 -3.18 5.52 -13.08
N LEU A 145 -3.23 4.91 -14.26
CA LEU A 145 -2.05 4.77 -15.12
C LEU A 145 -1.50 6.14 -15.55
N ILE A 146 -2.39 7.07 -15.92
CA ILE A 146 -2.01 8.46 -16.26
C ILE A 146 -1.30 9.12 -15.07
N ALA A 147 -1.86 8.99 -13.86
CA ALA A 147 -1.26 9.56 -12.67
C ALA A 147 0.12 8.97 -12.37
N LEU A 148 0.25 7.65 -12.40
CA LEU A 148 1.53 6.94 -12.20
C LEU A 148 2.58 7.31 -13.24
N ALA A 149 2.17 7.59 -14.48
CA ALA A 149 3.05 7.95 -15.59
C ALA A 149 3.35 9.45 -15.71
N SER A 150 2.74 10.29 -14.87
CA SER A 150 2.82 11.75 -15.01
C SER A 150 4.09 12.40 -14.45
N GLY A 151 4.96 11.63 -13.79
CA GLY A 151 6.09 12.17 -13.01
C GLY A 151 6.05 11.78 -11.53
N GLU A 152 4.95 11.15 -11.08
CA GLU A 152 4.83 10.66 -9.70
C GLU A 152 5.84 9.55 -9.42
N HIS A 153 6.69 9.77 -8.41
CA HIS A 153 7.83 8.92 -8.16
C HIS A 153 8.05 8.61 -6.68
N ASP A 154 7.22 9.04 -5.74
CA ASP A 154 7.36 8.70 -4.31
C ASP A 154 6.28 7.74 -3.77
N MET A 155 5.73 6.91 -4.66
CA MET A 155 4.76 5.88 -4.28
C MET A 155 5.37 4.75 -3.42
N PRO A 156 4.55 4.00 -2.68
CA PRO A 156 5.00 2.80 -1.97
C PRO A 156 5.69 1.80 -2.90
N GLY A 157 6.69 1.10 -2.37
CA GLY A 157 7.43 0.09 -3.11
C GLY A 157 8.55 0.68 -3.98
N ASN A 158 8.91 -0.02 -5.04
CA ASN A 158 10.14 0.25 -5.81
C ASN A 158 9.95 0.44 -7.31
N LEU A 159 8.71 0.58 -7.78
CA LEU A 159 8.43 0.70 -9.21
C LEU A 159 8.23 2.15 -9.63
N LEU A 160 8.57 2.44 -10.88
CA LEU A 160 8.29 3.67 -11.59
C LEU A 160 7.58 3.31 -12.89
N VAL A 161 6.50 4.01 -13.22
CA VAL A 161 5.73 3.77 -14.45
C VAL A 161 5.93 4.97 -15.37
N GLY A 162 6.31 4.73 -16.62
CA GLY A 162 6.56 5.76 -17.61
C GLY A 162 7.93 6.43 -17.52
N ASP A 163 8.35 7.01 -18.64
CA ASP A 163 9.62 7.74 -18.74
C ASP A 163 9.65 9.02 -17.91
N ASN A 164 8.51 9.71 -17.76
CA ASN A 164 8.44 10.94 -16.95
C ASN A 164 8.73 10.65 -15.49
N SER A 165 8.09 9.64 -14.88
CA SER A 165 8.33 9.27 -13.48
C SER A 165 9.75 8.78 -13.25
N ARG A 166 10.36 8.12 -14.24
CA ARG A 166 11.79 7.80 -14.22
C ARG A 166 12.68 9.05 -14.27
N ALA A 167 12.38 9.99 -15.15
CA ALA A 167 13.15 11.22 -15.30
C ALA A 167 13.08 12.08 -14.03
N GLU A 168 11.88 12.26 -13.48
CA GLU A 168 11.65 12.96 -12.21
C GLU A 168 12.41 12.30 -11.07
N TRP A 169 12.36 10.96 -10.96
CA TRP A 169 13.13 10.24 -9.94
C TRP A 169 14.65 10.48 -10.05
N LEU A 170 15.20 10.47 -11.26
CA LEU A 170 16.64 10.71 -11.49
C LEU A 170 17.06 12.14 -11.16
N ALA A 171 16.21 13.11 -11.50
CA ALA A 171 16.44 14.54 -11.28
C ALA A 171 16.19 14.96 -9.83
N CYS A 172 15.28 14.28 -9.13
CA CYS A 172 14.85 14.64 -7.79
C CYS A 172 16.01 14.56 -6.80
N ARG A 173 16.15 15.63 -6.02
CA ARG A 173 17.02 15.72 -4.85
C ARG A 173 16.13 16.22 -3.72
N PRO A 174 15.54 15.32 -2.91
CA PRO A 174 14.68 15.74 -1.82
C PRO A 174 15.47 16.62 -0.86
N GLU A 175 14.83 17.69 -0.36
CA GLU A 175 15.41 18.51 0.70
C GLU A 175 15.59 17.62 1.93
N ASP A 176 16.84 17.47 2.36
CA ASP A 176 17.17 16.76 3.59
C ASP A 176 16.97 17.70 4.78
N VAL A 177 16.16 17.29 5.73
CA VAL A 177 15.87 18.06 6.95
C VAL A 177 16.80 17.54 8.04
N PRO A 178 17.80 18.33 8.51
CA PRO A 178 18.65 17.91 9.60
C PRO A 178 17.82 17.54 10.83
N ALA A 179 18.17 16.46 11.54
CA ALA A 179 17.39 16.02 12.70
C ALA A 179 17.22 17.11 13.78
N THR A 180 18.20 18.03 13.88
CA THR A 180 18.19 19.19 14.78
C THR A 180 17.20 20.28 14.38
N GLU A 181 16.80 20.35 13.11
CA GLU A 181 15.89 21.37 12.56
C GLU A 181 14.43 20.91 12.50
N ARG A 182 14.15 19.63 12.78
CA ARG A 182 12.79 19.07 12.71
C ARG A 182 11.76 19.88 13.49
N ALA A 183 12.10 20.35 14.69
CA ALA A 183 11.19 21.15 15.51
C ALA A 183 10.76 22.47 14.84
N ALA A 184 11.61 23.06 13.99
CA ALA A 184 11.28 24.25 13.23
C ALA A 184 10.59 23.92 11.89
N ARG A 185 11.03 22.86 11.21
CA ARG A 185 10.55 22.51 9.86
C ARG A 185 9.22 21.76 9.83
N TYR A 186 8.96 20.87 10.79
CA TYR A 186 7.77 20.01 10.76
C TYR A 186 6.44 20.76 10.85
N PRO A 187 6.29 21.81 11.70
CA PRO A 187 5.08 22.62 11.69
C PRO A 187 4.80 23.26 10.32
N LEU A 188 5.84 23.73 9.63
CA LEU A 188 5.71 24.32 8.29
C LEU A 188 5.27 23.28 7.25
N LEU A 189 5.88 22.09 7.28
CA LEU A 189 5.52 20.99 6.39
C LEU A 189 4.08 20.49 6.65
N ALA A 190 3.64 20.44 7.91
CA ALA A 190 2.26 20.10 8.25
C ALA A 190 1.25 21.13 7.76
N MET A 191 1.57 22.42 7.88
CA MET A 191 0.77 23.50 7.31
C MET A 191 0.67 23.39 5.79
N GLN A 192 1.77 23.07 5.10
CA GLN A 192 1.78 22.86 3.65
C GLN A 192 0.97 21.62 3.25
N ALA A 193 1.11 20.52 3.98
CA ALA A 193 0.40 19.27 3.73
C ALA A 193 -1.12 19.42 3.87
N THR A 194 -1.58 20.31 4.75
CA THR A 194 -3.00 20.61 4.97
C THR A 194 -3.50 21.82 4.17
N ALA A 195 -2.62 22.51 3.44
CA ALA A 195 -2.99 23.67 2.64
C ALA A 195 -3.99 23.27 1.54
N GLY A 196 -5.16 23.92 1.53
CA GLY A 196 -6.24 23.62 0.58
C GLY A 196 -7.18 22.49 1.01
N GLU A 197 -7.01 21.91 2.20
CA GLU A 197 -8.07 21.10 2.81
C GLU A 197 -9.20 22.01 3.31
N ALA A 198 -10.45 21.66 3.01
CA ALA A 198 -11.56 22.33 3.67
C ALA A 198 -11.50 22.01 5.18
N PRO A 199 -11.84 22.96 6.07
CA PRO A 199 -11.87 22.70 7.51
C PRO A 199 -12.76 21.48 7.81
N GLY A 200 -12.19 20.44 8.44
CA GLY A 200 -12.90 19.18 8.73
C GLY A 200 -13.03 18.21 7.54
N SER A 201 -12.33 18.45 6.43
CA SER A 201 -12.32 17.55 5.24
C SER A 201 -11.38 16.36 5.33
N SER A 202 -10.72 16.16 6.48
CA SER A 202 -10.18 14.85 6.81
C SER A 202 -11.36 13.88 6.79
N ALA A 203 -11.48 13.08 5.73
CA ALA A 203 -12.41 11.97 5.69
C ALA A 203 -12.24 11.22 7.00
N ALA A 204 -13.32 11.20 7.77
CA ALA A 204 -13.44 10.67 9.11
C ALA A 204 -12.42 9.58 9.47
N GLY A 205 -11.34 9.94 10.16
CA GLY A 205 -10.38 8.99 10.71
C GLY A 205 -9.04 8.86 9.98
N GLU A 206 -8.89 9.40 8.77
CA GLU A 206 -7.57 9.39 8.11
C GLU A 206 -6.62 10.40 8.75
N GLN A 207 -5.50 9.89 9.27
CA GLN A 207 -4.51 10.71 9.97
C GLN A 207 -3.68 11.57 8.99
N PRO A 208 -3.60 12.90 9.19
CA PRO A 208 -2.75 13.79 8.39
C PRO A 208 -1.29 13.37 8.44
N LYS A 209 -0.64 13.41 7.26
CA LYS A 209 0.76 13.00 7.12
C LYS A 209 1.47 13.69 5.96
N PHE A 210 2.78 13.77 6.03
CA PHE A 210 3.66 14.18 4.93
C PHE A 210 4.87 13.25 4.82
N THR A 211 5.54 13.26 3.67
CA THR A 211 6.84 12.59 3.50
C THR A 211 7.97 13.60 3.64
N ALA A 212 9.11 13.14 4.15
CA ALA A 212 10.32 13.95 4.25
C ALA A 212 11.56 13.05 4.18
N VAL A 213 12.73 13.68 4.02
CA VAL A 213 14.02 13.04 4.27
C VAL A 213 14.65 13.71 5.50
N VAL A 214 15.14 12.90 6.43
CA VAL A 214 15.76 13.36 7.68
C VAL A 214 17.09 12.67 7.86
N ASP A 215 18.18 13.45 7.87
CA ASP A 215 19.56 12.95 7.88
C ASP A 215 19.76 11.82 6.85
N GLY A 216 19.23 12.03 5.64
CA GLY A 216 19.26 11.06 4.53
C GLY A 216 18.24 9.91 4.63
N GLN A 217 17.49 9.77 5.72
CA GLN A 217 16.48 8.72 5.88
C GLN A 217 15.10 9.18 5.40
N SER A 218 14.49 8.40 4.51
CA SER A 218 13.11 8.65 4.08
C SER A 218 12.11 8.32 5.20
N VAL A 219 11.21 9.24 5.50
CA VAL A 219 10.22 9.10 6.58
C VAL A 219 8.83 9.49 6.13
N ILE A 220 7.82 8.91 6.78
CA ILE A 220 6.44 9.38 6.79
C ILE A 220 6.19 9.98 8.16
N VAL A 221 5.78 11.24 8.21
CA VAL A 221 5.49 11.95 9.45
C VAL A 221 3.98 12.13 9.58
N LYS A 222 3.39 11.47 10.58
CA LYS A 222 1.98 11.66 10.97
C LYS A 222 1.89 12.75 12.04
N PHE A 223 0.82 13.54 12.05
CA PHE A 223 0.73 14.65 13.01
C PHE A 223 -0.68 14.92 13.53
N SER A 224 -0.74 15.46 14.75
CA SER A 224 -1.97 16.01 15.32
C SER A 224 -2.25 17.39 14.74
N ALA A 225 -3.50 17.86 14.83
CA ALA A 225 -3.79 19.27 14.58
C ALA A 225 -3.13 20.18 15.63
N ALA A 226 -2.92 21.45 15.28
CA ALA A 226 -2.25 22.45 16.13
C ALA A 226 -3.20 23.07 17.16
N GLN A 227 -4.51 23.01 16.93
CA GLN A 227 -5.48 23.56 17.87
C GLN A 227 -5.44 22.79 19.19
N ASP A 228 -5.44 23.51 20.30
CA ASP A 228 -5.49 22.87 21.60
C ASP A 228 -6.95 22.58 21.99
N ASN A 229 -7.39 21.37 21.69
CA ASN A 229 -8.72 20.86 22.01
C ASN A 229 -8.67 19.36 22.29
N ALA A 230 -9.75 18.81 22.84
CA ALA A 230 -9.81 17.42 23.28
C ALA A 230 -9.57 16.41 22.14
N VAL A 231 -9.95 16.73 20.90
CA VAL A 231 -9.71 15.89 19.72
C VAL A 231 -8.22 15.84 19.37
N SER A 232 -7.57 17.01 19.33
CA SER A 232 -6.15 17.12 19.02
C SER A 232 -5.31 16.49 20.13
N GLU A 233 -5.68 16.70 21.39
CA GLU A 233 -5.09 16.01 22.54
C GLU A 233 -5.22 14.49 22.41
N ARG A 234 -6.40 13.98 22.06
CA ARG A 234 -6.61 12.55 21.82
C ARG A 234 -5.65 12.01 20.75
N TRP A 235 -5.51 12.72 19.63
CA TRP A 235 -4.56 12.34 18.59
C TRP A 235 -3.09 12.39 19.05
N ARG A 236 -2.70 13.38 19.86
CA ARG A 236 -1.35 13.40 20.47
C ARG A 236 -1.11 12.15 21.33
N ASN A 237 -2.09 11.73 22.13
CA ASN A 237 -1.97 10.49 22.91
C ASN A 237 -1.88 9.24 22.01
N LEU A 238 -2.68 9.16 20.94
CA LEU A 238 -2.67 8.03 20.01
C LEU A 238 -1.35 7.92 19.22
N LEU A 239 -0.76 9.04 18.82
CA LEU A 239 0.56 9.06 18.17
C LEU A 239 1.68 8.59 19.11
N ALA A 240 1.61 8.94 20.39
CA ALA A 240 2.53 8.40 21.39
C ALA A 240 2.32 6.90 21.61
N ALA A 241 1.06 6.45 21.67
CA ALA A 241 0.72 5.03 21.78
C ALA A 241 1.23 4.22 20.58
N GLU A 242 1.10 4.73 19.36
CA GLU A 242 1.64 4.05 18.17
C GLU A 242 3.17 3.86 18.26
N HIS A 243 3.90 4.91 18.64
CA HIS A 243 5.34 4.80 18.87
C HIS A 243 5.70 3.74 19.91
N ILE A 244 4.98 3.72 21.05
CA ILE A 244 5.19 2.72 22.11
C ILE A 244 4.95 1.30 21.57
N ALA A 245 3.87 1.08 20.79
CA ALA A 245 3.58 -0.22 20.20
C ALA A 245 4.70 -0.67 19.24
N LEU A 246 5.14 0.21 18.33
CA LEU A 246 6.21 -0.10 17.36
C LEU A 246 7.54 -0.40 18.06
N THR A 247 7.92 0.39 19.07
CA THR A 247 9.15 0.15 19.86
C THR A 247 9.06 -1.16 20.64
N LEU A 248 7.91 -1.44 21.25
CA LEU A 248 7.70 -2.68 22.01
C LEU A 248 7.78 -3.91 21.11
N LEU A 249 7.10 -3.89 19.96
CA LEU A 249 7.14 -4.99 18.99
C LEU A 249 8.58 -5.30 18.55
N ASN A 250 9.35 -4.28 18.18
CA ASN A 250 10.76 -4.45 17.80
C ASN A 250 11.60 -5.04 18.94
N ARG A 251 11.41 -4.55 20.18
CA ARG A 251 12.09 -5.11 21.38
C ARG A 251 11.72 -6.58 21.64
N SER A 252 10.54 -7.01 21.21
CA SER A 252 10.04 -8.38 21.36
C SER A 252 10.33 -9.28 20.15
N GLY A 253 11.11 -8.80 19.17
CA GLY A 253 11.50 -9.57 17.99
C GLY A 253 10.44 -9.65 16.88
N LEU A 254 9.36 -8.86 16.98
CA LEU A 254 8.38 -8.70 15.91
C LEU A 254 8.74 -7.44 15.11
N ALA A 255 9.14 -7.61 13.85
CA ALA A 255 9.59 -6.51 13.01
C ALA A 255 8.50 -5.44 12.86
N ALA A 256 8.81 -4.21 13.26
CA ALA A 256 7.94 -3.05 13.16
C ALA A 256 8.72 -1.84 12.61
N ALA A 257 8.02 -0.91 11.97
CA ALA A 257 8.64 0.30 11.47
C ALA A 257 9.30 1.09 12.61
N GLU A 258 10.53 1.55 12.41
CA GLU A 258 11.21 2.43 13.37
C GLU A 258 10.47 3.76 13.45
N SER A 259 10.40 4.33 14.65
CA SER A 259 9.69 5.59 14.85
C SER A 259 10.30 6.47 15.93
N ALA A 260 10.04 7.77 15.80
CA ALA A 260 10.38 8.79 16.78
C ALA A 260 9.21 9.77 16.96
N VAL A 261 9.05 10.31 18.16
CA VAL A 261 8.04 11.32 18.47
C VAL A 261 8.70 12.67 18.70
N LEU A 262 8.07 13.73 18.19
CA LEU A 262 8.48 15.11 18.37
C LEU A 262 7.27 15.98 18.70
N ASP A 263 7.37 16.82 19.71
CA ASP A 263 6.39 17.86 20.00
C ASP A 263 6.94 19.22 19.57
N ALA A 264 6.22 19.92 18.70
CA ALA A 264 6.61 21.23 18.17
C ALA A 264 5.40 22.02 17.67
N GLY A 265 5.39 23.34 17.85
CA GLY A 265 4.32 24.20 17.32
C GLY A 265 2.91 23.87 17.82
N GLY A 266 2.77 23.33 19.04
CA GLY A 266 1.48 22.87 19.59
C GLY A 266 0.98 21.54 19.03
N GLN A 267 1.75 20.89 18.16
CA GLN A 267 1.45 19.61 17.53
C GLN A 267 2.35 18.51 18.07
N ARG A 268 1.88 17.27 17.94
CA ARG A 268 2.72 16.08 18.03
C ARG A 268 2.93 15.49 16.65
N PHE A 269 4.15 15.06 16.40
CA PHE A 269 4.60 14.39 15.19
C PHE A 269 5.09 12.99 15.55
N LEU A 270 4.60 11.99 14.82
CA LEU A 270 5.16 10.65 14.79
C LEU A 270 5.90 10.50 13.46
N GLN A 271 7.22 10.53 13.52
CA GLN A 271 8.08 10.19 12.41
C GLN A 271 8.21 8.66 12.34
N VAL A 272 7.84 8.07 11.21
CA VAL A 272 8.00 6.63 10.93
C VAL A 272 8.98 6.47 9.78
N THR A 273 10.05 5.71 10.00
CA THR A 273 11.04 5.39 8.97
C THR A 273 10.42 4.50 7.90
N ARG A 274 10.57 4.88 6.64
CA ARG A 274 10.08 4.09 5.50
C ARG A 274 10.97 2.87 5.29
N PHE A 275 10.47 1.68 5.60
CA PHE A 275 11.17 0.42 5.35
C PHE A 275 11.19 0.00 3.87
N ASP A 276 10.44 0.68 2.99
CA ASP A 276 10.49 0.49 1.54
C ASP A 276 11.55 1.37 0.85
N ARG A 277 12.41 2.02 1.65
CA ARG A 277 13.52 2.89 1.21
C ARG A 277 14.81 2.44 1.88
N THR A 278 15.94 2.53 1.16
CA THR A 278 17.26 2.23 1.72
C THR A 278 18.02 3.52 2.02
N PRO A 279 18.95 3.54 3.00
CA PRO A 279 19.77 4.71 3.30
C PRO A 279 20.62 5.20 2.12
N GLN A 280 20.92 4.33 1.15
CA GLN A 280 21.69 4.66 -0.05
C GLN A 280 20.84 5.26 -1.18
N GLY A 281 19.55 5.48 -0.95
CA GLY A 281 18.61 6.03 -1.96
C GLY A 281 17.93 4.97 -2.83
N GLY A 282 18.07 3.69 -2.49
CA GLY A 282 17.37 2.57 -3.12
C GLY A 282 15.97 2.31 -2.53
N ARG A 283 15.32 1.27 -3.05
CA ARG A 283 13.93 0.93 -2.70
C ARG A 283 13.70 -0.58 -2.65
N HIS A 284 12.78 -0.98 -1.78
CA HIS A 284 12.27 -2.35 -1.70
C HIS A 284 10.86 -2.41 -2.29
N GLY A 285 10.55 -3.49 -3.00
CA GLY A 285 9.19 -3.71 -3.50
C GLY A 285 8.25 -4.03 -2.36
N LEU A 286 6.99 -3.58 -2.43
CA LEU A 286 6.02 -3.76 -1.36
C LEU A 286 4.64 -4.06 -1.97
N VAL A 287 3.93 -5.02 -1.37
CA VAL A 287 2.53 -5.32 -1.72
C VAL A 287 1.72 -5.57 -0.45
N SER A 288 0.54 -4.98 -0.35
CA SER A 288 -0.35 -5.15 0.81
C SER A 288 -1.03 -6.52 0.79
N LEU A 289 -1.51 -6.95 1.95
CA LEU A 289 -2.32 -8.17 2.04
C LEU A 289 -3.66 -8.01 1.29
N ALA A 290 -4.18 -6.79 1.14
CA ALA A 290 -5.37 -6.52 0.32
C ALA A 290 -5.11 -6.86 -1.15
N THR A 291 -3.96 -6.43 -1.67
CA THR A 291 -3.52 -6.75 -3.04
C THR A 291 -3.33 -8.25 -3.24
N LEU A 292 -2.68 -8.93 -2.28
CA LEU A 292 -2.47 -10.39 -2.35
C LEU A 292 -3.78 -11.17 -2.24
N ASP A 293 -4.71 -10.75 -1.38
CA ASP A 293 -6.03 -11.35 -1.28
C ASP A 293 -6.76 -11.24 -2.62
N ALA A 294 -6.87 -10.03 -3.17
CA ALA A 294 -7.61 -9.78 -4.41
C ALA A 294 -7.11 -10.62 -5.60
N GLU A 295 -5.80 -10.85 -5.69
CA GLU A 295 -5.20 -11.62 -6.78
C GLU A 295 -5.28 -13.15 -6.56
N PHE A 296 -5.01 -13.64 -5.35
CA PHE A 296 -4.74 -15.06 -5.13
C PHE A 296 -5.80 -15.81 -4.33
N VAL A 297 -6.68 -15.12 -3.60
CA VAL A 297 -7.62 -15.74 -2.66
C VAL A 297 -9.05 -15.25 -2.85
N GLY A 298 -9.27 -13.93 -2.83
CA GLY A 298 -10.57 -13.29 -3.03
C GLY A 298 -11.51 -13.38 -1.83
N MET A 299 -11.01 -13.34 -0.60
CA MET A 299 -11.85 -13.36 0.61
C MET A 299 -12.55 -12.02 0.87
N GLY A 300 -11.93 -10.89 0.50
CA GLY A 300 -12.46 -9.53 0.60
C GLY A 300 -12.58 -9.00 2.03
N ASN A 301 -13.33 -9.71 2.89
CA ASN A 301 -13.63 -9.34 4.27
C ASN A 301 -12.94 -10.25 5.31
N GLY A 302 -11.96 -11.04 4.87
CA GLY A 302 -11.20 -11.92 5.77
C GLY A 302 -10.30 -11.14 6.72
N THR A 303 -10.05 -11.70 7.90
CA THR A 303 -9.03 -11.21 8.84
C THR A 303 -7.61 -11.56 8.36
N TRP A 304 -6.58 -10.90 8.91
CA TRP A 304 -5.19 -11.20 8.52
C TRP A 304 -4.83 -12.69 8.68
N PRO A 305 -5.15 -13.37 9.80
CA PRO A 305 -4.90 -14.80 9.94
C PRO A 305 -5.59 -15.67 8.89
N GLU A 306 -6.84 -15.36 8.54
CA GLU A 306 -7.63 -16.14 7.56
C GLU A 306 -7.04 -16.02 6.15
N VAL A 307 -6.76 -14.78 5.72
CA VAL A 307 -6.21 -14.51 4.39
C VAL A 307 -4.79 -15.06 4.26
N THR A 308 -3.93 -14.84 5.26
CA THR A 308 -2.55 -15.37 5.22
C THR A 308 -2.54 -16.90 5.25
N LEU A 309 -3.42 -17.54 6.01
CA LEU A 309 -3.55 -19.01 5.97
C LEU A 309 -3.93 -19.51 4.58
N ALA A 310 -4.87 -18.86 3.90
CA ALA A 310 -5.23 -19.18 2.52
C ALA A 310 -4.03 -18.96 1.56
N LEU A 311 -3.29 -17.86 1.72
CA LEU A 311 -2.12 -17.55 0.90
C LEU A 311 -0.95 -18.54 1.07
N THR A 312 -0.77 -19.14 2.26
CA THR A 312 0.23 -20.22 2.43
C THR A 312 -0.11 -21.46 1.60
N ARG A 313 -1.40 -21.67 1.28
CA ARG A 313 -1.89 -22.81 0.49
C ARG A 313 -2.01 -22.48 -0.99
N ALA A 314 -2.17 -21.20 -1.33
CA ALA A 314 -2.24 -20.72 -2.70
C ALA A 314 -0.89 -20.88 -3.41
N VAL A 315 -0.94 -21.12 -4.72
CA VAL A 315 0.24 -21.31 -5.58
C VAL A 315 0.12 -20.40 -6.79
N SER A 316 1.18 -19.64 -7.08
CA SER A 316 1.22 -18.76 -8.24
C SER A 316 1.03 -19.56 -9.53
N PRO A 317 0.06 -19.18 -10.39
CA PRO A 317 -0.11 -19.83 -11.69
C PRO A 317 1.15 -19.73 -12.56
N ARG A 318 1.96 -18.69 -12.36
CA ARG A 318 3.17 -18.42 -13.16
C ARG A 318 4.40 -19.17 -12.65
N SER A 319 4.78 -19.00 -11.37
CA SER A 319 6.02 -19.60 -10.85
C SER A 319 5.84 -21.00 -10.25
N LYS A 320 4.59 -21.44 -10.02
CA LYS A 320 4.26 -22.68 -9.31
C LYS A 320 4.80 -22.73 -7.87
N GLN A 321 5.05 -21.57 -7.26
CA GLN A 321 5.49 -21.43 -5.87
C GLN A 321 4.35 -20.94 -4.98
N HIS A 322 4.44 -21.21 -3.67
CA HIS A 322 3.55 -20.63 -2.66
C HIS A 322 3.62 -19.10 -2.65
N ILE A 323 2.54 -18.42 -2.28
CA ILE A 323 2.49 -16.95 -2.34
C ILE A 323 3.26 -16.30 -1.18
N ILE A 324 3.06 -16.78 0.05
CA ILE A 324 3.77 -16.27 1.24
C ILE A 324 4.44 -17.40 2.02
N THR A 325 5.43 -17.06 2.83
CA THR A 325 6.10 -18.02 3.72
C THR A 325 5.20 -18.43 4.88
N ALA A 326 5.44 -19.61 5.46
CA ALA A 326 4.75 -20.03 6.68
C ALA A 326 5.04 -19.08 7.86
N GLU A 327 6.26 -18.53 7.92
CA GLU A 327 6.66 -17.55 8.92
C GLU A 327 5.88 -16.23 8.79
N ALA A 328 5.61 -15.77 7.56
CA ALA A 328 4.76 -14.59 7.34
C ALA A 328 3.35 -14.77 7.92
N HIS A 329 2.77 -15.98 7.81
CA HIS A 329 1.49 -16.30 8.44
C HIS A 329 1.57 -16.30 9.98
N GLN A 330 2.61 -16.92 10.56
CA GLN A 330 2.80 -16.93 12.01
C GLN A 330 2.95 -15.51 12.58
N GLN A 331 3.73 -14.66 11.92
CA GLN A 331 3.90 -13.26 12.29
C GLN A 331 2.58 -12.47 12.15
N ALA A 332 1.85 -12.65 11.05
CA ALA A 332 0.54 -12.00 10.86
C ALA A 332 -0.47 -12.40 11.94
N CYS A 333 -0.47 -13.67 12.38
CA CYS A 333 -1.26 -14.15 13.50
C CYS A 333 -0.91 -13.46 14.82
N ALA A 334 0.38 -13.36 15.15
CA ALA A 334 0.84 -12.69 16.37
C ALA A 334 0.49 -11.19 16.35
N LEU A 335 0.77 -10.51 15.24
CA LEU A 335 0.47 -9.09 15.05
C LEU A 335 -1.04 -8.81 15.10
N PHE A 336 -1.86 -9.68 14.51
CA PHE A 336 -3.31 -9.58 14.62
C PHE A 336 -3.79 -9.70 16.07
N ALA A 337 -3.32 -10.72 16.79
CA ALA A 337 -3.68 -10.92 18.18
C ALA A 337 -3.24 -9.72 19.06
N PHE A 338 -2.01 -9.25 18.90
CA PHE A 338 -1.51 -8.06 19.61
C PHE A 338 -2.36 -6.82 19.31
N GLY A 339 -2.60 -6.50 18.04
CA GLY A 339 -3.40 -5.35 17.64
C GLY A 339 -4.80 -5.38 18.25
N ARG A 340 -5.47 -6.53 18.23
CA ARG A 340 -6.79 -6.70 18.83
C ARG A 340 -6.77 -6.55 20.35
N LEU A 341 -5.74 -7.04 21.03
CA LEU A 341 -5.57 -6.93 22.49
C LEU A 341 -5.22 -5.50 22.96
N ILE A 342 -4.66 -4.67 22.08
CA ILE A 342 -4.48 -3.24 22.36
C ILE A 342 -5.66 -2.39 21.86
N GLY A 343 -6.76 -2.99 21.40
CA GLY A 343 -7.92 -2.23 20.95
C GLY A 343 -7.75 -1.56 19.58
N ASN A 344 -6.86 -2.07 18.73
CA ASN A 344 -6.79 -1.66 17.33
C ASN A 344 -8.01 -2.20 16.57
N THR A 345 -8.91 -1.31 16.18
CA THR A 345 -10.11 -1.62 15.40
C THR A 345 -9.92 -1.43 13.90
N ASP A 346 -8.78 -0.89 13.47
CA ASP A 346 -8.49 -0.55 12.07
C ASP A 346 -7.48 -1.53 11.44
N MET A 347 -7.72 -2.83 11.65
CA MET A 347 -6.85 -3.91 11.18
C MET A 347 -7.30 -4.46 9.81
N HIS A 348 -7.50 -3.57 8.84
CA HIS A 348 -7.89 -3.97 7.49
C HIS A 348 -6.69 -4.52 6.69
N LEU A 349 -6.96 -5.22 5.58
CA LEU A 349 -5.91 -5.89 4.78
C LEU A 349 -4.86 -4.93 4.17
N GLY A 350 -5.17 -3.64 4.07
CA GLY A 350 -4.21 -2.60 3.65
C GLY A 350 -3.15 -2.21 4.71
N ASN A 351 -3.31 -2.59 5.99
CA ASN A 351 -2.41 -2.19 7.10
C ASN A 351 -1.37 -3.28 7.44
N ILE A 352 -1.13 -4.19 6.51
CA ILE A 352 -0.09 -5.22 6.60
C ILE A 352 0.39 -5.54 5.19
N ALA A 353 1.70 -5.72 5.02
CA ALA A 353 2.32 -5.85 3.72
C ALA A 353 3.43 -6.89 3.71
N CYS A 354 3.80 -7.34 2.50
CA CYS A 354 4.94 -8.22 2.25
C CYS A 354 5.95 -7.52 1.34
N PHE A 355 7.23 -7.81 1.53
CA PHE A 355 8.25 -7.39 0.57
C PHE A 355 8.06 -8.13 -0.76
N HIS A 356 8.10 -7.40 -1.88
CA HIS A 356 8.01 -7.93 -3.23
C HIS A 356 9.32 -7.73 -4.00
N GLU A 357 10.33 -8.51 -3.63
CA GLU A 357 11.69 -8.38 -4.18
C GLU A 357 11.88 -9.14 -5.50
N GLY A 358 10.91 -9.96 -5.92
CA GLY A 358 10.95 -10.72 -7.17
C GLY A 358 10.40 -12.13 -7.00
N PRO A 359 11.17 -13.07 -6.44
CA PRO A 359 10.72 -14.45 -6.28
C PRO A 359 9.66 -14.60 -5.19
N LEU A 360 8.78 -15.57 -5.39
CA LEU A 360 7.89 -16.10 -4.35
C LEU A 360 8.60 -17.25 -3.60
N PRO A 361 8.18 -17.61 -2.38
CA PRO A 361 7.17 -16.94 -1.55
C PRO A 361 7.63 -15.61 -0.96
N LEU A 362 6.69 -14.72 -0.64
CA LEU A 362 6.95 -13.44 0.00
C LEU A 362 7.05 -13.57 1.54
N SER A 363 7.89 -12.73 2.13
CA SER A 363 7.98 -12.53 3.58
C SER A 363 7.26 -11.26 4.00
N LEU A 364 6.79 -11.22 5.25
CA LEU A 364 6.14 -10.05 5.81
C LEU A 364 7.12 -8.87 5.89
N ALA A 365 6.64 -7.67 5.54
CA ALA A 365 7.35 -6.43 5.81
C ALA A 365 7.13 -6.00 7.28
N PRO A 366 7.96 -5.10 7.83
CA PRO A 366 7.74 -4.56 9.16
C PRO A 366 6.33 -3.99 9.31
N ILE A 367 5.68 -4.25 10.44
CA ILE A 367 4.33 -3.74 10.71
C ILE A 367 4.36 -2.23 10.99
N TYR A 368 3.25 -1.56 10.67
CA TYR A 368 3.01 -0.14 10.88
C TYR A 368 1.55 0.06 11.34
N ASP A 369 1.17 1.29 11.69
CA ASP A 369 -0.21 1.66 12.06
C ASP A 369 -0.79 0.79 13.20
N MET A 370 0.04 0.51 14.21
CA MET A 370 -0.35 -0.31 15.37
C MET A 370 -0.67 0.56 16.58
N LEU A 371 -1.95 0.90 16.77
CA LEU A 371 -2.41 1.82 17.80
C LEU A 371 -3.87 1.53 18.22
N PRO A 372 -4.33 2.00 19.41
CA PRO A 372 -5.67 1.68 19.94
C PRO A 372 -6.78 2.50 19.24
N MET A 373 -7.06 2.19 17.97
CA MET A 373 -8.01 2.94 17.13
C MET A 373 -9.45 2.96 17.66
N ALA A 374 -9.83 2.06 18.56
CA ALA A 374 -11.11 2.15 19.28
C ALA A 374 -11.27 3.46 20.07
N LEU A 375 -10.16 4.08 20.46
CA LEU A 375 -10.11 5.34 21.20
C LEU A 375 -9.94 6.57 20.27
N SER A 376 -9.96 6.38 18.95
CA SER A 376 -9.83 7.46 17.99
C SER A 376 -11.08 8.35 17.93
N PRO A 377 -10.91 9.67 17.68
CA PRO A 377 -12.03 10.56 17.37
C PRO A 377 -12.78 10.11 16.11
N GLN A 378 -14.09 9.99 16.23
CA GLN A 378 -15.05 9.71 15.17
C GLN A 378 -15.29 10.95 14.29
N PRO A 379 -15.90 10.78 13.10
CA PRO A 379 -16.49 11.90 12.38
C PRO A 379 -17.35 12.76 13.31
N GLY A 380 -17.05 14.06 13.41
CA GLY A 380 -17.74 14.98 14.32
C GLY A 380 -17.06 15.17 15.69
N GLY A 381 -15.95 14.48 15.96
CA GLY A 381 -15.07 14.74 17.11
C GLY A 381 -15.42 13.99 18.40
N ALA A 382 -16.47 13.17 18.39
CA ALA A 382 -16.79 12.29 19.54
C ALA A 382 -15.75 11.16 19.64
N PHE A 383 -15.39 10.74 20.86
CA PHE A 383 -14.53 9.58 21.10
C PHE A 383 -14.94 8.87 22.37
N GLN A 384 -14.57 7.59 22.45
CA GLN A 384 -14.82 6.75 23.60
C GLN A 384 -13.59 6.71 24.52
N ASN A 385 -13.83 6.47 25.81
CA ASN A 385 -12.77 6.25 26.80
C ASN A 385 -12.64 4.78 27.22
N GLU A 386 -13.36 3.89 26.52
CA GLU A 386 -13.42 2.47 26.81
C GLU A 386 -13.23 1.68 25.51
N LEU A 387 -12.50 0.57 25.60
CA LEU A 387 -12.39 -0.38 24.50
C LEU A 387 -13.71 -1.15 24.35
N PRO A 388 -14.10 -1.53 23.12
CA PRO A 388 -15.21 -2.44 22.93
C PRO A 388 -14.95 -3.77 23.65
N PRO A 389 -15.99 -4.53 24.01
CA PRO A 389 -15.81 -5.86 24.57
C PRO A 389 -14.90 -6.72 23.69
N PHE A 390 -13.93 -7.41 24.29
CA PHE A 390 -13.08 -8.34 23.58
C PHE A 390 -13.95 -9.40 22.89
N ARG A 391 -13.65 -9.66 21.61
CA ARG A 391 -14.29 -10.70 20.82
C ARG A 391 -13.20 -11.60 20.25
N LEU A 392 -13.17 -12.82 20.77
CA LEU A 392 -12.28 -13.86 20.27
C LEU A 392 -12.78 -14.36 18.90
N THR A 393 -11.87 -14.50 17.96
CA THR A 393 -12.14 -15.04 16.61
C THR A 393 -11.60 -16.47 16.50
N ALA A 394 -12.03 -17.21 15.46
CA ALA A 394 -11.61 -18.59 15.24
C ALA A 394 -10.10 -18.72 14.96
N LEU A 395 -9.51 -17.71 14.32
CA LEU A 395 -8.06 -17.58 14.13
C LEU A 395 -7.58 -16.24 14.72
N PRO A 396 -6.32 -16.17 15.19
CA PRO A 396 -5.38 -17.28 15.36
C PRO A 396 -5.79 -18.24 16.49
N HIS A 397 -5.05 -19.34 16.64
CA HIS A 397 -5.24 -20.30 17.73
C HIS A 397 -5.00 -19.67 19.12
N ALA A 398 -5.60 -20.26 20.17
CA ALA A 398 -5.59 -19.72 21.54
C ALA A 398 -4.19 -19.52 22.14
N ASP A 399 -3.22 -20.33 21.72
CA ASP A 399 -1.82 -20.22 22.11
C ASP A 399 -1.19 -18.91 21.64
N VAL A 400 -1.49 -18.46 20.40
CA VAL A 400 -1.04 -17.17 19.87
C VAL A 400 -1.64 -16.01 20.66
N TRP A 401 -2.94 -16.08 20.96
CA TRP A 401 -3.59 -15.07 21.80
C TRP A 401 -2.93 -15.01 23.19
N SER A 402 -2.75 -16.17 23.82
CA SER A 402 -2.12 -16.28 25.14
C SER A 402 -0.69 -15.72 25.14
N ALA A 403 0.08 -15.97 24.08
CA ALA A 403 1.44 -15.45 23.92
C ALA A 403 1.47 -13.92 23.79
N MET A 404 0.44 -13.29 23.23
CA MET A 404 0.38 -11.84 23.02
C MET A 404 -0.22 -11.06 24.20
N VAL A 405 -0.92 -11.70 25.15
CA VAL A 405 -1.47 -11.03 26.34
C VAL A 405 -0.40 -10.32 27.17
N PRO A 406 0.75 -10.94 27.53
CA PRO A 406 1.80 -10.24 28.27
C PRO A 406 2.31 -9.00 27.55
N LEU A 407 2.44 -9.06 26.23
CA LEU A 407 2.88 -7.93 25.41
C LEU A 407 1.86 -6.79 25.40
N ALA A 408 0.56 -7.11 25.32
CA ALA A 408 -0.51 -6.12 25.42
C ALA A 408 -0.59 -5.47 26.81
N ARG A 409 -0.28 -6.22 27.89
CA ARG A 409 -0.16 -5.65 29.25
C ARG A 409 1.02 -4.69 29.35
N GLU A 410 2.19 -5.08 28.85
CA GLU A 410 3.37 -4.20 28.83
C GLU A 410 3.10 -2.94 28.02
N PHE A 411 2.41 -3.06 26.88
CA PHE A 411 1.97 -1.91 26.08
C PHE A 411 1.17 -0.90 26.91
N TRP A 412 0.10 -1.33 27.59
CA TRP A 412 -0.73 -0.41 28.36
C TRP A 412 -0.01 0.15 29.59
N ASP A 413 0.87 -0.62 30.22
CA ASP A 413 1.73 -0.13 31.31
C ASP A 413 2.72 0.94 30.83
N LEU A 414 3.28 0.79 29.63
CA LEU A 414 4.15 1.79 29.02
C LEU A 414 3.36 3.04 28.67
N VAL A 415 2.16 2.91 28.09
CA VAL A 415 1.28 4.05 27.78
C VAL A 415 0.88 4.81 29.05
N GLU A 416 0.57 4.11 30.15
CA GLU A 416 0.23 4.76 31.42
C GLU A 416 1.40 5.59 31.99
N LYS A 417 2.63 5.12 31.82
CA LYS A 417 3.84 5.73 32.43
C LYS A 417 4.52 6.76 31.54
N ASP A 418 4.10 6.87 30.27
CA ASP A 418 4.77 7.75 29.31
C ASP A 418 4.44 9.23 29.59
N GLU A 419 5.47 10.05 29.80
CA GLU A 419 5.32 11.48 30.11
C GLU A 419 4.66 12.28 28.98
N ARG A 420 4.69 11.76 27.75
CA ARG A 420 4.04 12.38 26.58
C ARG A 420 2.53 12.16 26.61
N VAL A 421 2.03 11.20 27.39
CA VAL A 421 0.62 10.85 27.50
C VAL A 421 -0.03 11.67 28.60
N THR A 422 -1.19 12.24 28.29
CA THR A 422 -1.94 13.08 29.23
C THR A 422 -2.52 12.28 30.41
N PRO A 423 -2.66 12.87 31.61
CA PRO A 423 -3.21 12.16 32.77
C PRO A 423 -4.59 11.50 32.54
N PRO A 424 -5.55 12.10 31.82
CA PRO A 424 -6.80 11.43 31.49
C PRO A 424 -6.61 10.18 30.62
N PHE A 425 -5.69 10.21 29.66
CA PHE A 425 -5.42 9.05 28.80
C PHE A 425 -4.62 7.96 29.55
N ALA A 426 -3.72 8.33 30.46
CA ALA A 426 -3.04 7.39 31.35
C ALA A 426 -4.05 6.62 32.25
N GLN A 427 -5.12 7.28 32.71
CA GLN A 427 -6.20 6.59 33.43
C GLN A 427 -6.95 5.59 32.55
N ILE A 428 -7.11 5.88 31.25
CA ILE A 428 -7.70 4.93 30.29
C ILE A 428 -6.78 3.73 30.15
N ALA A 429 -5.47 3.96 29.96
CA ALA A 429 -4.47 2.90 29.86
C ALA A 429 -4.47 1.98 31.09
N ARG A 430 -4.49 2.55 32.30
CA ARG A 430 -4.56 1.79 33.57
C ARG A 430 -5.76 0.84 33.61
N ARG A 431 -6.93 1.29 33.15
CA ARG A 431 -8.16 0.46 33.16
C ARG A 431 -8.07 -0.73 32.22
N GLN A 432 -7.18 -0.71 31.23
CA GLN A 432 -7.05 -1.80 30.26
C GLN A 432 -6.47 -3.08 30.88
N GLN A 433 -5.83 -3.00 32.05
CA GLN A 433 -5.43 -4.21 32.79
C GLN A 433 -6.63 -5.08 33.15
N ALA A 434 -7.72 -4.47 33.64
CA ALA A 434 -8.96 -5.21 33.94
C ALA A 434 -9.69 -5.70 32.68
N TRP A 435 -9.60 -4.94 31.57
CA TRP A 435 -10.13 -5.38 30.27
C TRP A 435 -9.36 -6.61 29.75
N LEU A 436 -8.03 -6.61 29.89
CA LEU A 436 -7.17 -7.74 29.52
C LEU A 436 -7.38 -8.95 30.41
N ASP A 437 -7.71 -8.79 31.70
CA ASP A 437 -8.11 -9.90 32.56
C ASP A 437 -9.34 -10.63 32.01
N GLU A 438 -10.32 -9.89 31.49
CA GLU A 438 -11.50 -10.48 30.86
C GLU A 438 -11.15 -11.15 29.52
N ALA A 439 -10.33 -10.51 28.68
CA ALA A 439 -9.86 -11.12 27.44
C ALA A 439 -9.12 -12.44 27.71
N GLU A 440 -8.22 -12.46 28.69
CA GLU A 440 -7.45 -13.64 29.08
C GLU A 440 -8.34 -14.76 29.63
N ARG A 441 -9.39 -14.43 30.40
CA ARG A 441 -10.42 -15.41 30.83
C ARG A 441 -11.13 -16.04 29.64
N GLN A 442 -11.47 -15.26 28.62
CA GLN A 442 -12.10 -15.78 27.41
C GLN A 442 -11.15 -16.67 26.60
N ILE A 443 -9.89 -16.27 26.46
CA ILE A 443 -8.85 -17.05 25.76
C ILE A 443 -8.65 -18.41 26.44
N LYS A 444 -8.51 -18.45 27.77
CA LYS A 444 -8.33 -19.69 28.54
C LYS A 444 -9.51 -20.66 28.44
N ARG A 445 -10.72 -20.18 28.12
CA ARG A 445 -11.89 -21.05 27.92
C ARG A 445 -11.86 -21.77 26.57
N LEU A 446 -11.01 -21.37 25.63
CA LEU A 446 -10.90 -22.00 24.31
C LEU A 446 -10.02 -23.26 24.35
N GLY A 447 -9.21 -23.47 25.39
CA GLY A 447 -8.33 -24.64 25.56
C GLY A 447 -7.02 -24.29 26.24
#